data_AF-A0A4V4HHX9-F1
#
_entry.id   AF-A0A4V4HHX9-F1
#
_cell.length_a   1.000
_cell.length_b   1.000
_cell.length_c   1.000
_cell.angle_alpha   90.00
_cell.angle_beta   90.00
_cell.angle_gamma   90.00
#
_symmetry.space_group_name_H-M   'P 1'
#
loop_
_entity.id
_entity.type
_entity.pdbx_description
1 polymer ?
#
loop_
_entity_poly.entity_id
_entity_poly.type
_entity_poly.pdbx_seq_one_letter_code
_entity_poly.pdbx_strand_id
1 'polypeptide(L)'
;KLYPVIVNMFRYADRDDVIPLSDPIISAFGEKLTEIPVRKWQRIRVNVSNYHRLKSVWGPDADTWNPERFINDSLKKETALGIFANFLMEMQTILIELVSSFEFSIDPKLNIFITAQGAAAPVVRGKEEEGIQMPLKVRPREN
;
A
#
# COMPACT_ATOMS: atom_id res chain seq x y z
N LYS A 1 -3.50 3.27 2.02
CA LYS A 1 -3.57 2.44 0.79
C LYS A 1 -2.35 2.62 -0.14
N LEU A 2 -2.09 3.81 -0.69
CA LEU A 2 -1.05 4.03 -1.72
C LEU A 2 0.36 3.60 -1.28
N TYR A 3 0.67 3.83 -0.01
CA TYR A 3 1.89 3.40 0.65
C TYR A 3 1.52 2.43 1.79
N PRO A 4 1.34 1.12 1.50
CA PRO A 4 1.01 0.15 2.53
C PRO A 4 2.25 -0.11 3.40
N VAL A 5 2.06 -0.27 4.71
CA VAL A 5 3.15 -0.60 5.65
C VAL A 5 3.86 -1.89 5.24
N ILE A 6 3.08 -2.89 4.78
CA ILE A 6 3.61 -4.14 4.25
C ILE A 6 3.47 -4.14 2.74
N VAL A 7 4.60 -4.16 2.03
CA VAL A 7 4.66 -4.15 0.56
C VAL A 7 4.36 -5.55 -0.01
N ASN A 8 4.93 -6.58 0.63
CA ASN A 8 4.77 -7.97 0.22
C ASN A 8 4.53 -8.84 1.44
N MET A 9 3.64 -9.81 1.31
CA MET A 9 3.46 -10.89 2.28
C MET A 9 3.84 -12.22 1.65
N PHE A 10 4.21 -13.18 2.48
CA PHE A 10 4.45 -14.55 2.06
C PHE A 10 3.39 -15.49 2.63
N ARG A 11 3.02 -16.48 1.85
CA ARG A 11 2.24 -17.66 2.25
C ARG A 11 2.95 -18.90 1.73
N TYR A 12 2.65 -20.05 2.32
CA TYR A 12 3.15 -21.35 1.89
C TYR A 12 1.95 -22.26 1.68
N ALA A 13 1.91 -22.97 0.55
CA ALA A 13 0.87 -23.97 0.33
C ALA A 13 1.08 -25.16 1.28
N ASP A 14 0.05 -25.57 2.00
CA ASP A 14 0.12 -26.70 2.95
C ASP A 14 0.09 -28.07 2.24
N ARG A 15 -0.39 -28.09 0.99
CA ARG A 15 -0.51 -29.26 0.12
C ARG A 15 -0.41 -28.84 -1.33
N ASP A 16 -0.32 -29.82 -2.22
CA ASP A 16 -0.51 -29.58 -3.65
C ASP A 16 -1.94 -29.08 -3.88
N ASP A 17 -2.09 -27.96 -4.58
CA ASP A 17 -3.36 -27.26 -4.75
C ASP A 17 -3.33 -26.37 -6.00
N VAL A 18 -4.42 -25.65 -6.27
CA VAL A 18 -4.52 -24.65 -7.33
C VAL A 18 -4.96 -23.30 -6.76
N ILE A 19 -4.39 -22.23 -7.29
CA ILE A 19 -4.86 -20.86 -7.02
C ILE A 19 -5.77 -20.45 -8.18
N PRO A 20 -7.09 -20.30 -7.96
CA PRO A 20 -8.00 -19.82 -9.00
C PRO A 20 -7.71 -18.35 -9.32
N LEU A 21 -7.77 -18.01 -10.60
CA LEU A 21 -7.63 -16.63 -11.08
C LEU A 21 -9.02 -15.99 -11.21
N SER A 22 -9.17 -14.78 -10.66
CA SER A 22 -10.37 -13.96 -10.87
C SER A 22 -10.55 -13.61 -12.34
N ASP A 23 -9.43 -13.30 -13.00
CA ASP A 23 -9.35 -12.91 -14.39
C ASP A 23 -8.42 -13.89 -15.13
N PRO A 24 -8.91 -14.61 -16.15
CA PRO A 24 -8.09 -15.54 -16.90
C PRO A 24 -6.92 -14.84 -17.61
N ILE A 25 -5.76 -15.52 -17.68
CA ILE A 25 -4.56 -15.02 -18.37
C ILE A 25 -4.23 -15.86 -19.60
N ILE A 26 -3.50 -15.29 -20.56
CA ILE A 26 -3.00 -16.01 -21.74
C ILE A 26 -1.55 -16.41 -21.52
N SER A 27 -1.24 -17.70 -21.67
CA SER A 27 0.12 -18.22 -21.55
C SER A 27 1.00 -17.80 -22.74
N ALA A 28 2.31 -17.96 -22.61
CA ALA A 28 3.25 -17.76 -23.71
C ALA A 28 2.96 -18.67 -24.93
N PHE A 29 2.22 -19.76 -24.72
CA PHE A 29 1.80 -20.71 -25.75
C PHE A 29 0.41 -20.42 -26.31
N GLY A 30 -0.23 -19.31 -25.90
CA GLY A 30 -1.56 -18.90 -26.36
C GLY A 30 -2.73 -19.56 -25.62
N GLU A 31 -2.46 -20.37 -24.60
CA GLU A 31 -3.48 -21.08 -23.85
C GLU A 31 -4.12 -20.17 -22.79
N LYS A 32 -5.43 -20.25 -22.65
CA LYS A 32 -6.16 -19.53 -21.60
C LYS A 32 -6.05 -20.29 -20.28
N LEU A 33 -5.43 -19.67 -19.28
CA LEU A 33 -5.27 -20.20 -17.94
C LEU A 33 -6.27 -19.53 -16.99
N THR A 34 -6.99 -20.34 -16.20
CA THR A 34 -7.92 -19.89 -15.16
C THR A 34 -7.44 -20.20 -13.76
N GLU A 35 -6.33 -20.93 -13.63
CA GLU A 35 -5.77 -21.36 -12.35
C GLU A 35 -4.24 -21.50 -12.44
N ILE A 36 -3.57 -21.40 -11.29
CA ILE A 36 -2.13 -21.60 -11.16
C ILE A 36 -1.90 -22.77 -10.20
N PRO A 37 -1.33 -23.90 -10.66
CA PRO A 37 -1.00 -25.00 -9.76
C PRO A 37 0.14 -24.61 -8.81
N VAL A 38 0.01 -25.02 -7.55
CA VAL A 38 1.02 -24.86 -6.50
C VAL A 38 1.32 -26.19 -5.83
N ARG A 39 2.58 -26.39 -5.44
CA ARG A 39 3.01 -27.59 -4.72
C ARG A 39 3.03 -27.35 -3.21
N LYS A 40 2.94 -28.42 -2.43
CA LYS A 40 3.18 -28.38 -0.99
C LYS A 40 4.50 -27.67 -0.68
N TRP A 41 4.46 -26.77 0.29
CA TRP A 41 5.53 -25.86 0.70
C TRP A 41 5.99 -24.83 -0.33
N GLN A 42 5.31 -24.70 -1.48
CA GLN A 42 5.63 -23.64 -2.43
C GLN A 42 5.34 -22.28 -1.80
N ARG A 43 6.37 -21.41 -1.82
CA ARG A 43 6.27 -20.04 -1.32
C ARG A 43 5.51 -19.18 -2.33
N ILE A 44 4.42 -18.57 -1.89
CA ILE A 44 3.60 -17.64 -2.65
C ILE A 44 3.89 -16.23 -2.13
N ARG A 45 4.29 -15.33 -3.03
CA ARG A 45 4.50 -13.91 -2.72
C ARG A 45 3.26 -13.12 -3.10
N VAL A 46 2.57 -12.58 -2.10
CA VAL A 46 1.41 -11.69 -2.29
C VAL A 46 1.91 -10.26 -2.33
N ASN A 47 1.75 -9.59 -3.47
CA ASN A 47 2.18 -8.20 -3.65
C ASN A 47 1.01 -7.24 -3.34
N VAL A 48 1.00 -6.74 -2.10
CA VAL A 48 -0.02 -5.82 -1.58
C VAL A 48 0.05 -4.48 -2.31
N SER A 49 1.26 -3.98 -2.57
CA SER A 49 1.49 -2.72 -3.26
C SER A 49 0.95 -2.72 -4.70
N ASN A 50 1.09 -3.81 -5.43
CA ASN A 50 0.57 -3.93 -6.79
C ASN A 50 -0.95 -4.11 -6.77
N TYR A 51 -1.49 -4.92 -5.86
CA TYR A 51 -2.95 -5.05 -5.70
C TYR A 51 -3.60 -3.69 -5.45
N HIS A 52 -3.01 -2.87 -4.59
CA HIS A 52 -3.46 -1.50 -4.37
C HIS A 52 -3.39 -0.64 -5.65
N ARG A 53 -2.57 -0.92 -6.64
CA ARG A 53 -2.53 -0.14 -7.90
C ARG A 53 -3.43 -0.70 -9.01
N LEU A 54 -4.14 -1.81 -8.77
CA LEU A 54 -5.05 -2.38 -9.76
C LEU A 54 -6.23 -1.45 -10.02
N LYS A 55 -6.30 -0.87 -11.22
CA LYS A 55 -7.40 -0.01 -11.66
C LYS A 55 -8.73 -0.75 -11.74
N SER A 56 -8.72 -2.06 -12.00
CA SER A 56 -9.92 -2.91 -11.99
C SER A 56 -10.58 -2.98 -10.60
N VAL A 57 -9.81 -2.80 -9.53
CA VAL A 57 -10.29 -2.83 -8.15
C VAL A 57 -10.53 -1.42 -7.62
N TRP A 58 -9.58 -0.50 -7.86
CA TRP A 58 -9.53 0.82 -7.23
C TRP A 58 -9.97 1.97 -8.13
N GLY A 59 -10.37 1.69 -9.37
CA GLY A 59 -10.77 2.69 -10.35
C GLY A 59 -9.61 3.35 -11.10
N PRO A 60 -9.91 4.26 -12.06
CA PRO A 60 -8.91 4.86 -12.95
C PRO A 60 -7.78 5.63 -12.22
N ASP A 61 -8.08 6.19 -11.06
CA ASP A 61 -7.18 6.95 -10.19
C ASP A 61 -6.50 6.08 -9.10
N ALA A 62 -6.37 4.77 -9.33
CA ALA A 62 -5.71 3.84 -8.41
C ALA A 62 -4.29 4.25 -8.00
N ASP A 63 -3.58 4.99 -8.84
CA ASP A 63 -2.21 5.46 -8.59
C ASP A 63 -2.17 6.82 -7.88
N THR A 64 -3.33 7.45 -7.64
CA THR A 64 -3.44 8.79 -7.07
C THR A 64 -3.79 8.72 -5.57
N TRP A 65 -3.24 9.64 -4.80
CA TRP A 65 -3.73 9.90 -3.44
C TRP A 65 -5.08 10.61 -3.51
N ASN A 66 -6.15 9.86 -3.27
CA ASN A 66 -7.53 10.36 -3.23
C ASN A 66 -8.20 9.88 -1.93
N PRO A 67 -8.20 10.69 -0.85
CA PRO A 67 -8.79 10.32 0.43
C PRO A 67 -10.33 10.28 0.38
N GLU A 68 -10.97 11.09 -0.46
CA GLU A 68 -12.44 11.19 -0.62
C GLU A 68 -13.10 9.85 -0.99
N ARG A 69 -12.34 8.97 -1.65
CA ARG A 69 -12.73 7.59 -1.97
C ARG A 69 -13.31 6.81 -0.79
N PHE A 70 -12.77 7.03 0.40
CA PHE A 70 -13.15 6.28 1.60
C PHE A 70 -14.24 6.99 2.42
N ILE A 71 -14.55 8.23 2.06
CA ILE A 71 -15.58 9.05 2.72
C ILE A 71 -16.92 8.84 2.03
N ASN A 72 -16.90 8.78 0.70
CA ASN A 72 -18.10 8.57 -0.10
C ASN A 72 -18.45 7.08 -0.17
N ASP A 73 -19.75 6.74 -0.24
CA ASP A 73 -20.29 5.36 -0.33
C ASP A 73 -19.88 4.57 -1.62
N SER A 74 -18.86 5.04 -2.33
CA SER A 74 -18.32 4.45 -3.56
C SER A 74 -17.63 3.11 -3.36
N LEU A 75 -17.22 2.79 -2.13
CA LEU A 75 -16.67 1.48 -1.76
C LEU A 75 -17.66 0.81 -0.79
N LYS A 76 -17.94 -0.49 -0.99
CA LYS A 76 -18.71 -1.29 -0.02
C LYS A 76 -18.08 -1.07 1.36
N LYS A 77 -18.83 -0.48 2.29
CA LYS A 77 -18.45 -0.29 3.69
C LYS A 77 -18.16 -1.66 4.31
N GLU A 78 -16.92 -2.12 4.26
CA GLU A 78 -16.46 -3.14 5.20
C GLU A 78 -16.39 -2.46 6.57
N THR A 79 -17.23 -2.94 7.48
CA THR A 79 -17.17 -2.51 8.88
C THR A 79 -15.80 -2.87 9.41
N ALA A 80 -14.99 -1.86 9.74
CA ALA A 80 -13.75 -2.09 10.46
C ALA A 80 -14.10 -2.65 11.85
N LEU A 81 -14.13 -3.98 11.98
CA LEU A 81 -14.44 -4.66 13.23
C LEU A 81 -13.23 -4.55 14.19
N GLY A 82 -13.45 -4.01 15.39
CA GLY A 82 -12.51 -4.11 16.53
C GLY A 82 -11.28 -3.20 16.46
N ILE A 83 -10.11 -3.75 16.83
CA ILE A 83 -8.81 -3.05 17.07
C ILE A 83 -8.41 -2.10 15.93
N PHE A 84 -8.76 -2.43 14.69
CA PHE A 84 -8.47 -1.60 13.53
C PHE A 84 -9.21 -0.26 13.54
N ALA A 85 -10.42 -0.18 14.12
CA ALA A 85 -11.15 1.08 14.24
C ALA A 85 -10.48 2.03 15.24
N ASN A 86 -9.98 1.50 16.38
CA ASN A 86 -9.28 2.30 17.38
C ASN A 86 -7.98 2.90 16.82
N PHE A 87 -7.22 2.11 16.07
CA PHE A 87 -5.99 2.60 15.43
C PHE A 87 -6.27 3.69 14.39
N LEU A 88 -7.35 3.58 13.62
CA LEU A 88 -7.75 4.61 12.68
C LEU A 88 -8.13 5.92 13.38
N MET A 89 -8.88 5.85 14.48
CA MET A 89 -9.22 7.03 15.28
C MET A 89 -7.97 7.70 15.85
N GLU A 90 -7.04 6.92 16.41
CA GLU A 90 -5.78 7.44 16.94
C GLU A 90 -4.97 8.18 15.86
N MET A 91 -4.81 7.56 14.69
CA MET A 91 -4.12 8.17 13.56
C MET A 91 -4.82 9.46 13.09
N GLN A 92 -6.15 9.50 13.07
CA GLN A 92 -6.91 10.70 12.71
C GLN A 92 -6.70 11.83 13.72
N THR A 93 -6.77 11.54 15.03
CA THR A 93 -6.55 12.53 16.09
C THR A 93 -5.15 13.12 16.01
N ILE A 94 -4.12 12.28 15.88
CA ILE A 94 -2.73 12.75 15.76
C ILE A 94 -2.56 13.63 14.51
N LEU A 95 -3.11 13.22 13.37
CA LEU A 95 -3.01 13.99 12.13
C LEU A 95 -3.72 15.34 12.23
N ILE A 96 -4.92 15.39 12.81
CA ILE A 96 -5.69 16.64 12.98
C ILE A 96 -4.90 17.62 13.84
N GLU A 97 -4.36 17.16 14.98
CA GLU A 97 -3.54 18.01 15.85
C GLU A 97 -2.31 18.53 15.10
N LEU A 98 -1.55 17.64 14.44
CA LEU A 98 -0.33 18.02 13.72
C LEU A 98 -0.59 19.06 12.62
N VAL A 99 -1.62 18.88 11.79
CA VAL A 99 -1.91 19.82 10.68
C VAL A 99 -2.59 21.10 11.14
N SER A 100 -3.18 21.10 12.33
CA SER A 100 -3.75 22.30 12.94
C SER A 100 -2.65 23.18 13.55
N SER A 101 -1.64 22.55 14.16
CA SER A 101 -0.56 23.24 14.86
C SER A 101 0.67 23.55 14.01
N PHE A 102 0.91 22.80 12.93
CA PHE A 102 2.15 22.90 12.14
C PHE A 102 1.92 22.94 10.63
N GLU A 103 2.81 23.65 9.95
CA GLU A 103 3.01 23.58 8.51
C GLU A 103 4.17 22.65 8.18
N PHE A 104 3.94 21.71 7.26
CA PHE A 104 4.93 20.75 6.77
C PHE A 104 5.31 21.09 5.33
N SER A 105 6.61 21.09 5.05
CA SER A 105 7.13 21.25 3.69
C SER A 105 8.29 20.30 3.45
N ILE A 106 8.56 20.02 2.18
CA ILE A 106 9.71 19.23 1.74
C ILE A 106 10.43 19.95 0.61
N ASP A 107 11.75 19.79 0.51
CA ASP A 107 12.49 20.33 -0.62
C ASP A 107 12.05 19.60 -1.91
N PRO A 108 11.47 20.30 -2.90
CA PRO A 108 10.93 19.69 -4.11
C PRO A 108 12.01 19.03 -4.98
N LYS A 109 13.29 19.33 -4.75
CA LYS A 109 14.41 18.67 -5.45
C LYS A 109 14.67 17.25 -4.94
N LEU A 110 14.18 16.92 -3.75
CA LEU A 110 14.34 15.59 -3.17
C LEU A 110 13.38 14.62 -3.84
N ASN A 111 13.93 13.54 -4.37
CA ASN A 111 13.15 12.44 -4.93
C ASN A 111 13.09 11.30 -3.92
N ILE A 112 11.93 11.12 -3.27
CA ILE A 112 11.73 10.05 -2.31
C ILE A 112 11.10 8.84 -2.99
N PHE A 113 11.63 7.67 -2.68
CA PHE A 113 11.02 6.41 -3.06
C PHE A 113 10.86 5.51 -1.84
N ILE A 114 9.88 4.61 -1.91
CA ILE A 114 9.62 3.64 -0.85
C ILE A 114 10.39 2.36 -1.16
N THR A 115 11.22 1.95 -0.21
CA THR A 115 11.88 0.64 -0.21
C THR A 115 11.08 -0.36 0.62
N ALA A 116 11.24 -1.65 0.32
CA ALA A 116 10.61 -2.73 1.06
C ALA A 116 11.66 -3.47 1.88
N GLN A 117 12.08 -2.90 3.02
CA GLN A 117 13.02 -3.49 3.98
C GLN A 117 12.27 -4.00 5.21
N GLY A 118 11.51 -5.09 5.04
CA GLY A 118 10.57 -5.60 6.05
C GLY A 118 9.26 -4.82 6.09
N ALA A 119 9.33 -3.48 6.23
CA ALA A 119 8.22 -2.55 6.07
C ALA A 119 8.51 -1.53 4.95
N ALA A 120 7.48 -0.81 4.53
CA ALA A 120 7.60 0.34 3.64
C ALA A 120 8.37 1.45 4.34
N ALA A 121 9.55 1.78 3.80
CA ALA A 121 10.44 2.77 4.38
C ALA A 121 10.85 3.80 3.32
N PRO A 122 10.71 5.11 3.61
CA PRO A 122 11.12 6.16 2.69
C PRO A 122 12.64 6.31 2.66
N VAL A 123 13.18 6.48 1.46
CA VAL A 123 14.59 6.75 1.21
C VAL A 123 14.70 7.86 0.16
N VAL A 124 15.67 8.75 0.34
CA VAL A 124 15.98 9.77 -0.65
C VAL A 124 16.88 9.16 -1.72
N ARG A 125 16.45 9.26 -2.98
CA ARG A 125 17.20 8.77 -4.15
C ARG A 125 18.56 9.47 -4.22
N GLY A 126 19.62 8.68 -4.39
CA GLY A 126 21.01 9.16 -4.41
C GLY A 126 21.63 9.36 -3.02
N LYS A 127 20.89 9.07 -1.95
CA LYS A 127 21.33 9.14 -0.54
C LYS A 127 21.00 7.83 0.19
N GLU A 128 21.05 6.71 -0.52
CA GLU A 128 20.65 5.41 0.01
C GLU A 128 21.53 4.97 1.20
N GLU A 129 22.81 5.37 1.21
CA GLU A 129 23.75 5.10 2.31
C GLU A 129 23.40 5.86 3.61
N GLU A 130 22.69 6.99 3.51
CA GLU A 130 22.18 7.73 4.67
C GLU A 130 20.97 7.02 5.33
N GLY A 131 20.44 5.97 4.69
CA GLY A 131 19.40 5.12 5.24
C GLY A 131 17.97 5.68 5.10
N ILE A 132 17.09 5.22 6.01
CA ILE A 132 15.67 5.55 6.00
C ILE A 132 15.48 6.99 6.47
N GLN A 133 14.90 7.84 5.63
CA GLN A 133 14.67 9.24 5.97
C GLN A 133 13.50 9.86 5.20
N MET A 134 12.84 10.80 5.87
CA MET A 134 11.80 11.66 5.32
C MET A 134 12.07 13.10 5.83
N PRO A 135 12.91 13.88 5.12
CA PRO A 135 13.41 15.16 5.61
C PRO A 135 12.36 16.28 5.47
N LEU A 136 11.33 16.22 6.33
CA LEU A 136 10.29 17.24 6.44
C LEU A 136 10.83 18.45 7.19
N LYS A 137 10.53 19.64 6.65
CA LYS A 137 10.64 20.91 7.37
C LYS A 137 9.31 21.17 8.05
N VAL A 138 9.35 21.46 9.35
CA VAL A 138 8.17 21.72 10.18
C VAL A 138 8.28 23.12 10.75
N ARG A 139 7.18 23.87 10.72
CA ARG A 139 7.08 25.21 11.35
C ARG A 139 5.76 25.30 12.11
N PRO A 140 5.71 25.99 13.27
CA PRO A 140 4.44 26.32 13.90
C PRO A 140 3.56 27.10 12.91
N ARG A 141 2.28 26.78 12.89
CA ARG A 141 1.32 27.54 12.10
C ARG A 141 1.03 28.86 12.84
N GLU A 142 1.17 29.97 12.15
CA GLU A 142 0.73 31.26 12.69
C GLU A 142 -0.80 31.30 12.60
N ASN A 143 -1.46 31.48 13.76
CA ASN A 143 -2.92 31.57 13.86
C ASN A 143 -3.48 32.83 13.20
#